data_AF-A0A2E0WLD4-F1
#
_entry.id   AF-A0A2E0WLD4-F1
#
_cell.length_a   1.000
_cell.length_b   1.000
_cell.length_c   1.000
_cell.angle_alpha   90.00
_cell.angle_beta   90.00
_cell.angle_gamma   90.00
#
_symmetry.space_group_name_H-M   'P 1'
#
loop_
_entity.id
_entity.type
_entity.pdbx_description
1 polymer ?
#
loop_
_entity_poly.entity_id
_entity_poly.type
_entity_poly.pdbx_seq_one_letter_code
_entity_poly.pdbx_strand_id
1 'polypeptide(L)'
;MAVGLAGCATQAPRGTASPWYPPPLGTRVILPEAITIPARSARVYLQDGWITGRGVNHFAPHCQLEVNRVSDAPQTVPAGEFTVTDVQRRISEVVDSRAVQVAGRIGIGIGIGLFGSDVGDIMQAWHMRLHADGRADVRALICGGAFDHPSQAQTPSIDQMRHALGRHIMLELPRQDNPQADGPNP
;
A
#
# COMPACT_ATOMS: atom_id res chain seq x y z
N MET A 1 40.54 -23.53 -26.31
CA MET A 1 39.28 -23.64 -25.55
C MET A 1 39.16 -22.39 -24.69
N ALA A 2 38.49 -21.34 -25.18
CA ALA A 2 38.24 -20.14 -24.40
C ALA A 2 36.91 -20.31 -23.66
N VAL A 3 36.97 -20.36 -22.34
CA VAL A 3 35.78 -20.42 -21.47
C VAL A 3 35.29 -18.99 -21.30
N GLY A 4 34.20 -18.64 -21.97
CA GLY A 4 33.54 -17.35 -21.81
C GLY A 4 32.66 -17.35 -20.56
N LEU A 5 32.95 -16.45 -19.62
CA LEU A 5 32.09 -16.19 -18.46
C LEU A 5 30.85 -15.40 -18.93
N ALA A 6 29.72 -16.08 -19.13
CA ALA A 6 28.43 -15.42 -19.27
C ALA A 6 27.96 -14.96 -17.88
N GLY A 7 28.13 -13.68 -17.55
CA GLY A 7 27.55 -13.09 -16.35
C GLY A 7 26.08 -12.74 -16.58
N CYS A 8 25.17 -13.27 -15.77
CA CYS A 8 23.78 -12.80 -15.73
C CYS A 8 23.75 -11.38 -15.13
N ALA A 9 23.57 -10.36 -15.97
CA ALA A 9 23.22 -9.03 -15.48
C ALA A 9 21.79 -9.08 -14.91
N THR A 10 21.66 -9.04 -13.59
CA THR A 10 20.37 -8.90 -12.91
C THR A 10 19.85 -7.48 -13.13
N GLN A 11 18.88 -7.34 -14.03
CA GLN A 11 18.26 -6.05 -14.31
C GLN A 11 17.45 -5.59 -13.09
N ALA A 12 17.71 -4.36 -12.62
CA ALA A 12 16.94 -3.78 -11.53
C ALA A 12 15.44 -3.71 -11.87
N PRO A 13 14.52 -3.96 -10.91
CA PRO A 13 13.08 -3.88 -11.15
C PRO A 13 12.67 -2.49 -11.63
N ARG A 14 11.87 -2.42 -12.69
CA ARG A 14 11.32 -1.18 -13.26
C ARG A 14 9.80 -1.25 -13.35
N GLY A 15 9.16 -0.09 -13.48
CA GLY A 15 7.70 0.00 -13.64
C GLY A 15 6.97 -0.65 -12.47
N THR A 16 5.96 -1.48 -12.76
CA THR A 16 5.07 -2.10 -11.77
C THR A 16 5.78 -2.99 -10.75
N ALA A 17 6.95 -3.52 -11.09
CA ALA A 17 7.75 -4.35 -10.20
C ALA A 17 8.64 -3.52 -9.25
N SER A 18 8.79 -2.21 -9.51
CA SER A 18 9.60 -1.33 -8.68
C SER A 18 8.81 -0.84 -7.46
N PRO A 19 9.37 -0.91 -6.24
CA PRO A 19 8.73 -0.37 -5.04
C PRO A 19 8.62 1.17 -5.08
N TRP A 20 9.46 1.83 -5.89
CA TRP A 20 9.48 3.29 -6.06
C TRP A 20 8.49 3.80 -7.10
N TYR A 21 7.81 2.91 -7.83
CA TYR A 21 6.86 3.28 -8.85
C TYR A 21 5.46 3.48 -8.23
N PRO A 22 4.94 4.72 -8.16
CA PRO A 22 3.64 4.98 -7.56
C PRO A 22 2.51 4.41 -8.44
N PRO A 23 1.40 3.94 -7.85
CA PRO A 23 0.15 3.74 -8.58
C PRO A 23 -0.25 5.02 -9.33
N PRO A 24 -0.45 4.98 -10.66
CA PRO A 24 -0.88 6.15 -11.40
C PRO A 24 -2.29 6.60 -11.00
N LEU A 25 -2.54 7.91 -11.04
CA LEU A 25 -3.91 8.44 -10.98
C LEU A 25 -4.75 7.90 -12.12
N GLY A 26 -6.05 7.66 -11.88
CA GLY A 26 -6.91 7.01 -12.85
C GLY A 26 -6.81 5.48 -12.86
N THR A 27 -5.98 4.87 -12.00
CA THR A 27 -6.02 3.43 -11.76
C THR A 27 -7.43 3.01 -11.34
N ARG A 28 -7.98 1.98 -11.97
CA ARG A 28 -9.27 1.39 -11.59
C ARG A 28 -9.04 0.29 -10.58
N VAL A 29 -9.74 0.40 -9.46
CA VAL A 29 -9.83 -0.62 -8.41
C VAL A 29 -11.15 -1.33 -8.58
N ILE A 30 -11.10 -2.60 -8.97
CA ILE A 30 -12.28 -3.38 -9.34
C ILE A 30 -12.52 -4.44 -8.31
N LEU A 31 -13.73 -4.48 -7.75
CA LEU A 31 -14.23 -5.51 -6.86
C LEU A 31 -15.13 -6.42 -7.69
N PRO A 32 -14.68 -7.64 -8.08
CA PRO A 32 -15.49 -8.56 -8.88
C PRO A 32 -16.70 -9.09 -8.10
N GLU A 33 -16.58 -9.16 -6.78
CA GLU A 33 -17.61 -9.62 -5.85
C GLU A 33 -17.75 -8.64 -4.68
N ALA A 34 -18.87 -8.73 -3.96
CA ALA A 34 -19.07 -7.91 -2.77
C ALA A 34 -18.09 -8.32 -1.66
N ILE A 35 -17.53 -7.32 -0.97
CA ILE A 35 -16.58 -7.52 0.12
C ILE A 35 -17.23 -7.12 1.44
N THR A 36 -17.17 -8.00 2.43
CA THR A 36 -17.69 -7.75 3.78
C THR A 36 -16.64 -7.08 4.66
N ILE A 37 -16.94 -5.89 5.15
CA ILE A 37 -16.22 -5.22 6.22
C ILE A 37 -16.73 -5.77 7.57
N PRO A 38 -15.85 -6.31 8.43
CA PRO A 38 -16.26 -6.83 9.72
C PRO A 38 -16.97 -5.78 10.58
N ALA A 39 -17.90 -6.22 11.42
CA ALA A 39 -18.47 -5.40 12.49
C ALA A 39 -17.36 -4.71 13.31
N ARG A 40 -17.63 -3.54 13.87
CA ARG A 40 -16.71 -2.71 14.67
C ARG A 40 -15.37 -2.43 13.97
N SER A 41 -15.40 -2.37 12.64
CA SER A 41 -14.26 -1.99 11.79
C SER A 41 -14.74 -1.07 10.68
N ALA A 42 -13.85 -0.19 10.22
CA ALA A 42 -14.01 0.60 9.00
C ALA A 42 -13.13 0.08 7.86
N ARG A 43 -12.57 -1.13 8.00
CA ARG A 43 -11.67 -1.72 7.03
C ARG A 43 -11.66 -3.24 7.07
N VAL A 44 -11.22 -3.83 5.97
CA VAL A 44 -10.88 -5.24 5.85
C VAL A 44 -9.51 -5.36 5.21
N TYR A 45 -8.73 -6.36 5.63
CA TYR A 45 -7.39 -6.60 5.13
C TYR A 45 -7.35 -7.72 4.09
N LEU A 46 -6.38 -7.58 3.18
CA LEU A 46 -6.03 -8.54 2.15
C LEU A 46 -4.52 -8.80 2.18
N GLN A 47 -4.13 -10.07 2.22
CA GLN A 47 -2.74 -10.52 2.20
C GLN A 47 -2.65 -11.88 1.52
N ASP A 48 -1.60 -12.09 0.72
CA ASP A 48 -1.34 -13.33 -0.03
C ASP A 48 -2.53 -13.83 -0.86
N GLY A 49 -3.34 -12.89 -1.35
CA GLY A 49 -4.49 -13.14 -2.20
C GLY A 49 -5.77 -13.52 -1.46
N TRP A 50 -5.79 -13.41 -0.13
CA TRP A 50 -6.91 -13.76 0.74
C TRP A 50 -7.40 -12.58 1.56
N ILE A 51 -8.72 -12.54 1.82
CA ILE A 51 -9.29 -11.64 2.81
C ILE A 51 -9.02 -12.20 4.22
N THR A 52 -8.23 -11.49 5.02
CA THR A 52 -7.82 -11.94 6.37
C THR A 52 -8.69 -11.36 7.49
N GLY A 53 -9.63 -10.47 7.16
CA GLY A 53 -10.54 -9.86 8.12
C GLY A 53 -9.93 -8.65 8.82
N ARG A 54 -9.48 -8.80 10.07
CA ARG A 54 -9.09 -7.68 10.95
C ARG A 54 -7.58 -7.48 11.14
N GLY A 55 -6.73 -8.39 10.65
CA GLY A 55 -5.29 -8.32 10.85
C GLY A 55 -4.49 -9.05 9.78
N VAL A 56 -3.20 -8.77 9.73
CA VAL A 56 -2.24 -9.29 8.74
C VAL A 56 -0.87 -9.43 9.39
N ASN A 57 0.02 -10.19 8.76
CA ASN A 57 1.44 -10.09 9.07
C ASN A 57 1.98 -8.77 8.51
N HIS A 58 2.29 -7.81 9.37
CA HIS A 58 2.79 -6.51 8.94
C HIS A 58 4.25 -6.53 8.44
N PHE A 59 4.98 -7.64 8.59
CA PHE A 59 6.30 -7.85 8.00
C PHE A 59 6.23 -8.42 6.58
N ALA A 60 5.05 -8.39 5.97
CA ALA A 60 4.82 -8.77 4.58
C ALA A 60 3.88 -7.76 3.90
N PRO A 61 3.98 -7.58 2.57
CA PRO A 61 3.06 -6.73 1.84
C PRO A 61 1.59 -7.11 2.09
N HIS A 62 0.75 -6.10 2.26
CA HIS A 62 -0.68 -6.25 2.48
C HIS A 62 -1.43 -5.03 1.97
N CYS A 63 -2.73 -5.19 1.79
CA CYS A 63 -3.63 -4.11 1.48
C CYS A 63 -4.82 -4.08 2.45
N GLN A 64 -5.45 -2.92 2.58
CA GLN A 64 -6.68 -2.74 3.33
C GLN A 64 -7.65 -1.88 2.51
N LEU A 65 -8.88 -2.37 2.37
CA LEU A 65 -9.99 -1.62 1.80
C LEU A 65 -10.72 -0.91 2.94
N GLU A 66 -10.84 0.41 2.85
CA GLU A 66 -11.42 1.23 3.90
C GLU A 66 -12.75 1.85 3.46
N VAL A 67 -13.70 1.88 4.39
CA VAL A 67 -14.97 2.62 4.30
C VAL A 67 -14.96 3.84 5.23
N ASN A 68 -15.94 4.71 5.09
CA ASN A 68 -16.00 5.96 5.88
C ASN A 68 -16.42 5.76 7.33
N ARG A 69 -17.24 4.73 7.61
CA ARG A 69 -17.90 4.58 8.91
C ARG A 69 -17.57 3.24 9.56
N VAL A 70 -17.40 3.29 10.88
CA VAL A 70 -17.45 2.09 11.73
C VAL A 70 -18.92 1.79 12.03
N SER A 71 -19.31 0.53 11.95
CA SER A 71 -20.66 0.06 12.29
C SER A 71 -20.57 -1.10 13.27
N ASP A 72 -21.54 -1.24 14.17
CA ASP A 72 -21.62 -2.39 15.08
C ASP A 72 -22.04 -3.69 14.38
N ALA A 73 -22.58 -3.60 13.16
CA ALA A 73 -22.89 -4.73 12.29
C ALA A 73 -21.89 -4.83 11.12
N PRO A 74 -21.69 -6.03 10.54
CA PRO A 74 -20.92 -6.15 9.29
C PRO A 74 -21.51 -5.25 8.20
N GLN A 75 -20.64 -4.61 7.43
CA GLN A 75 -21.01 -3.75 6.31
C GLN A 75 -20.59 -4.43 5.00
N THR A 76 -21.35 -4.24 3.93
CA THR A 76 -21.03 -4.83 2.64
C THR A 76 -20.66 -3.73 1.66
N VAL A 77 -19.46 -3.83 1.09
CA VAL A 77 -19.06 -3.06 -0.09
C VAL A 77 -19.52 -3.85 -1.32
N PRO A 78 -20.46 -3.32 -2.13
CA PRO A 78 -20.94 -4.04 -3.31
C PRO A 78 -19.83 -4.17 -4.36
N ALA A 79 -19.97 -5.17 -5.23
CA ALA A 79 -19.14 -5.30 -6.42
C ALA A 79 -19.21 -4.02 -7.27
N GLY A 80 -18.12 -3.67 -7.92
CA GLY A 80 -18.03 -2.43 -8.66
C GLY A 80 -16.62 -1.94 -8.90
N GLU A 81 -16.55 -0.73 -9.41
CA GLU A 81 -15.30 -0.11 -9.82
C GLU A 81 -15.16 1.26 -9.17
N PHE A 82 -13.95 1.55 -8.74
CA PHE A 82 -13.55 2.80 -8.15
C PHE A 82 -12.35 3.35 -8.89
N THR A 83 -12.30 4.67 -9.07
CA THR A 83 -11.15 5.34 -9.68
C THR A 83 -10.27 5.91 -8.59
N VAL A 84 -8.96 5.69 -8.69
CA VAL A 84 -7.97 6.32 -7.83
C VAL A 84 -7.84 7.80 -8.21
N THR A 85 -8.16 8.69 -7.28
CA THR A 85 -8.17 10.16 -7.50
C THR A 85 -7.05 10.91 -6.77
N ASP A 86 -6.43 10.28 -5.78
CA ASP A 86 -5.30 10.84 -5.03
C ASP A 86 -4.40 9.68 -4.57
N VAL A 87 -3.09 9.85 -4.64
CA VAL A 87 -2.09 8.85 -4.24
C VAL A 87 -1.03 9.52 -3.38
N GLN A 88 -0.88 9.01 -2.16
CA GLN A 88 0.07 9.54 -1.19
C GLN A 88 0.94 8.43 -0.63
N ARG A 89 2.24 8.69 -0.51
CA ARG A 89 3.13 7.84 0.29
C ARG A 89 3.05 8.27 1.75
N ARG A 90 2.77 7.34 2.64
CA ARG A 90 2.75 7.56 4.09
C ARG A 90 3.70 6.60 4.79
N ILE A 91 4.15 7.00 5.97
CA ILE A 91 4.97 6.19 6.86
C ILE A 91 4.13 5.91 8.10
N SER A 92 4.09 4.66 8.52
CA SER A 92 3.55 4.24 9.82
C SER A 92 4.71 3.70 10.65
N GLU A 93 4.81 4.13 11.90
CA GLU A 93 5.81 3.64 12.84
C GLU A 93 5.21 2.52 13.70
N VAL A 94 6.02 1.53 14.10
CA VAL A 94 5.64 0.63 15.19
C VAL A 94 5.74 1.43 16.49
N VAL A 95 4.62 1.99 16.95
CA VAL A 95 4.54 2.47 18.33
C VAL A 95 4.44 1.25 19.24
N ASP A 96 5.55 0.90 19.88
CA ASP A 96 5.52 0.01 21.04
C ASP A 96 4.52 0.60 22.04
N SER A 97 3.58 -0.21 22.52
CA SER A 97 2.47 0.22 23.36
C SER A 97 2.90 0.45 24.82
N ARG A 98 4.01 1.15 25.00
CA ARG A 98 4.37 1.77 26.28
C ARG A 98 4.10 3.25 26.17
N ALA A 99 2.97 3.66 26.73
CA ALA A 99 2.57 5.06 26.82
C ALA A 99 3.70 5.90 27.45
N VAL A 100 4.43 6.64 26.63
CA VAL A 100 5.26 7.75 27.12
C VAL A 100 4.49 9.03 26.81
N GLN A 101 3.81 9.56 27.83
CA GLN A 101 3.31 10.93 27.77
C GLN A 101 4.50 11.88 27.93
N VAL A 102 4.87 12.59 26.86
CA VAL A 102 5.80 13.71 26.95
C VAL A 102 5.02 15.00 26.80
N ALA A 103 4.90 15.75 27.90
CA ALA A 103 4.42 17.12 27.88
C ALA A 103 5.55 18.03 27.38
N GLY A 104 5.58 18.32 26.07
CA GLY A 104 6.53 19.25 25.45
C GLY A 104 5.79 20.35 24.70
N ARG A 105 5.69 21.54 25.32
CA ARG A 105 5.29 22.76 24.62
C ARG A 105 6.45 23.19 23.72
N ILE A 106 6.30 22.98 22.41
CA ILE A 106 6.77 23.80 21.26
C ILE A 106 6.62 22.92 20.02
N GLY A 107 6.10 23.52 18.93
CA GLY A 107 5.66 22.82 17.72
C GLY A 107 6.75 22.06 16.95
N ILE A 108 6.26 21.25 16.02
CA ILE A 108 6.92 20.16 15.25
C ILE A 108 6.81 18.82 15.97
N GLY A 109 5.72 18.11 15.70
CA GLY A 109 5.47 16.75 16.18
C GLY A 109 6.38 15.74 15.47
N ILE A 110 7.61 15.61 15.96
CA ILE A 110 8.42 14.42 15.79
C ILE A 110 8.83 14.00 17.20
N GLY A 111 8.30 12.87 17.67
CA GLY A 111 8.68 12.26 18.95
C GLY A 111 10.08 11.68 18.85
N ILE A 112 11.11 12.54 18.82
CA ILE A 112 12.50 12.09 18.86
C ILE A 112 12.90 11.98 20.33
N GLY A 113 12.92 10.75 20.84
CA GLY A 113 13.57 10.43 22.10
C GLY A 113 15.04 10.82 22.02
N LEU A 114 15.44 11.79 22.82
CA LEU A 114 16.83 12.08 23.09
C LEU A 114 17.38 10.87 23.89
N PHE A 115 18.54 10.33 23.49
CA PHE A 115 19.29 9.19 24.06
C PHE A 115 18.98 7.78 23.49
N GLY A 116 19.70 7.38 22.43
CA GLY A 116 19.77 6.01 21.89
C GLY A 116 19.30 5.90 20.43
N SER A 117 20.20 5.53 19.52
CA SER A 117 19.99 5.52 18.06
C SER A 117 19.16 4.32 17.54
N ASP A 118 18.15 3.88 18.28
CA ASP A 118 17.29 2.76 17.88
C ASP A 118 16.01 3.32 17.25
N VAL A 119 16.07 3.66 15.96
CA VAL A 119 14.86 4.01 15.20
C VAL A 119 14.08 2.71 14.99
N GLY A 120 12.87 2.64 15.57
CA GLY A 120 11.99 1.48 15.43
C GLY A 120 11.60 1.20 13.97
N ASP A 121 11.14 -0.01 13.71
CA ASP A 121 10.70 -0.41 12.36
C ASP A 121 9.54 0.48 11.88
N ILE A 122 9.58 0.81 10.60
CA ILE A 122 8.56 1.59 9.92
C ILE A 122 8.01 0.84 8.73
N MET A 123 6.77 1.16 8.37
CA MET A 123 6.13 0.67 7.17
C MET A 123 5.84 1.85 6.26
N GLN A 124 6.30 1.79 5.01
CA GLN A 124 5.84 2.73 4.00
C GLN A 124 4.62 2.16 3.27
N ALA A 125 3.63 3.01 3.01
CA ALA A 125 2.37 2.62 2.39
C ALA A 125 1.92 3.60 1.31
N TRP A 126 1.29 3.07 0.27
CA TRP A 126 0.50 3.83 -0.68
C TRP A 126 -0.91 4.00 -0.15
N HIS A 127 -1.34 5.24 0.02
CA HIS A 127 -2.72 5.60 0.34
C HIS A 127 -3.39 6.10 -0.94
N MET A 128 -4.31 5.31 -1.47
CA MET A 128 -5.03 5.60 -2.70
C MET A 128 -6.47 5.98 -2.35
N ARG A 129 -6.86 7.23 -2.60
CA ARG A 129 -8.25 7.67 -2.43
C ARG A 129 -9.11 7.12 -3.55
N LEU A 130 -10.22 6.48 -3.19
CA LEU A 130 -11.15 5.88 -4.13
C LEU A 130 -12.35 6.80 -4.34
N HIS A 131 -12.77 6.92 -5.59
CA HIS A 131 -13.99 7.64 -5.98
C HIS A 131 -14.86 6.76 -6.87
N ALA A 132 -16.17 6.78 -6.65
CA ALA A 132 -17.16 6.21 -7.55
C ALA A 132 -18.47 7.02 -7.45
N ASP A 133 -19.03 7.36 -8.61
CA ASP A 133 -20.27 8.13 -8.66
C ASP A 133 -21.42 7.35 -7.99
N GLY A 134 -22.12 8.00 -7.07
CA GLY A 134 -23.20 7.40 -6.29
C GLY A 134 -22.77 6.37 -5.24
N ARG A 135 -21.46 6.10 -5.05
CA ARG A 135 -20.92 5.10 -4.11
C ARG A 135 -19.90 5.72 -3.17
N ALA A 136 -20.36 6.66 -2.35
CA ALA A 136 -19.49 7.46 -1.48
C ALA A 136 -18.92 6.70 -0.27
N ASP A 137 -19.37 5.48 0.02
CA ASP A 137 -19.03 4.83 1.30
C ASP A 137 -17.62 4.23 1.35
N VAL A 138 -17.03 3.91 0.20
CA VAL A 138 -15.66 3.42 0.08
C VAL A 138 -14.70 4.61 0.02
N ARG A 139 -13.71 4.63 0.91
CA ARG A 139 -12.82 5.77 1.12
C ARG A 139 -11.48 5.61 0.42
N ALA A 140 -10.82 4.48 0.66
CA ALA A 140 -9.43 4.30 0.25
C ALA A 140 -9.07 2.83 0.10
N LEU A 141 -8.08 2.58 -0.77
CA LEU A 141 -7.27 1.38 -0.75
C LEU A 141 -5.88 1.78 -0.23
N ILE A 142 -5.46 1.19 0.87
CA ILE A 142 -4.12 1.43 1.43
C ILE A 142 -3.32 0.14 1.29
N CYS A 143 -2.14 0.20 0.71
CA CYS A 143 -1.24 -0.95 0.60
C CYS A 143 0.10 -0.65 1.25
N GLY A 144 0.46 -1.45 2.25
CA GLY A 144 1.69 -1.33 3.03
C GLY A 144 2.74 -2.33 2.57
N GLY A 145 4.01 -1.92 2.64
CA GLY A 145 5.14 -2.84 2.54
C GLY A 145 5.33 -3.63 3.84
N ALA A 146 6.45 -4.32 3.95
CA ALA A 146 6.87 -4.90 5.22
C ALA A 146 7.32 -3.78 6.18
N PHE A 147 7.04 -3.94 7.48
CA PHE A 147 7.81 -3.25 8.51
C PHE A 147 9.28 -3.64 8.37
N ASP A 148 10.13 -2.63 8.36
CA ASP A 148 11.57 -2.80 8.30
C ASP A 148 12.26 -1.57 8.88
N HIS A 149 13.57 -1.66 9.06
CA HIS A 149 14.39 -0.53 9.46
C HIS A 149 14.22 0.61 8.43
N PRO A 150 14.20 1.90 8.84
CA PRO A 150 13.87 3.01 7.95
C PRO A 150 14.68 3.14 6.65
N SER A 151 15.94 2.67 6.64
CA SER A 151 16.78 2.67 5.43
C SER A 151 16.42 1.56 4.43
N GLN A 152 15.66 0.55 4.87
CA GLN A 152 15.26 -0.62 4.10
C GLN A 152 13.76 -0.65 3.80
N ALA A 153 12.94 -0.02 4.65
CA ALA A 153 11.50 0.05 4.51
C ALA A 153 11.07 0.67 3.17
N GLN A 154 10.21 -0.04 2.45
CA GLN A 154 9.77 0.31 1.11
C GLN A 154 8.25 0.24 1.00
N THR A 155 7.69 1.02 0.08
CA THR A 155 6.31 0.82 -0.37
C THR A 155 6.21 -0.48 -1.18
N PRO A 156 5.04 -1.14 -1.20
CA PRO A 156 4.88 -2.32 -2.03
C PRO A 156 4.86 -1.91 -3.50
N SER A 157 5.46 -2.75 -4.36
CA SER A 157 5.32 -2.61 -5.81
C SER A 157 3.87 -2.92 -6.24
N ILE A 158 3.47 -2.51 -7.44
CA ILE A 158 2.12 -2.81 -7.96
C ILE A 158 1.93 -4.33 -8.10
N ASP A 159 2.98 -5.07 -8.43
CA ASP A 159 2.89 -6.52 -8.53
C ASP A 159 2.74 -7.18 -7.16
N GLN A 160 3.40 -6.65 -6.12
CA GLN A 160 3.16 -7.07 -4.73
C GLN A 160 1.75 -6.71 -4.25
N MET A 161 1.23 -5.53 -4.63
CA MET A 161 -0.15 -5.14 -4.34
C MET A 161 -1.13 -6.12 -5.00
N ARG A 162 -0.96 -6.43 -6.28
CA ARG A 162 -1.77 -7.43 -7.00
C ARG A 162 -1.73 -8.80 -6.33
N HIS A 163 -0.55 -9.24 -5.88
CA HIS A 163 -0.41 -10.48 -5.14
C HIS A 163 -1.21 -10.45 -3.83
N ALA A 164 -1.09 -9.41 -3.02
CA ALA A 164 -1.81 -9.27 -1.76
C ALA A 164 -3.34 -9.22 -1.95
N LEU A 165 -3.82 -8.52 -2.98
CA LEU A 165 -5.24 -8.38 -3.31
C LEU A 165 -5.86 -9.65 -3.89
N GLY A 166 -5.07 -10.42 -4.64
CA GLY A 166 -5.50 -11.66 -5.28
C GLY A 166 -6.69 -11.47 -6.21
N ARG A 167 -7.63 -12.42 -6.16
CA ARG A 167 -8.84 -12.40 -7.00
C ARG A 167 -9.94 -11.46 -6.48
N HIS A 168 -9.80 -10.92 -5.28
CA HIS A 168 -10.86 -10.16 -4.63
C HIS A 168 -10.90 -8.69 -5.07
N ILE A 169 -9.74 -8.13 -5.43
CA ILE A 169 -9.62 -6.76 -5.91
C ILE A 169 -8.59 -6.74 -7.04
N MET A 170 -8.98 -6.21 -8.21
CA MET A 170 -8.09 -6.08 -9.36
C MET A 170 -7.64 -4.63 -9.53
N LEU A 171 -6.38 -4.44 -9.94
CA LEU A 171 -5.80 -3.14 -10.27
C LEU A 171 -5.55 -3.03 -11.78
N GLU A 172 -6.37 -2.23 -12.45
CA GLU A 172 -6.16 -1.85 -13.84
C GLU A 172 -5.53 -0.46 -13.91
N LEU A 173 -4.28 -0.40 -14.34
CA LEU A 173 -3.58 0.86 -14.50
C LEU A 173 -4.14 1.58 -15.74
N PRO A 174 -4.22 2.92 -15.75
CA PRO A 174 -4.55 3.64 -16.97
C PRO A 174 -3.53 3.25 -18.04
N ARG A 175 -3.99 3.13 -19.28
CA ARG A 175 -3.09 2.93 -20.42
C ARG A 175 -2.10 4.09 -20.39
N GLN A 176 -0.82 3.79 -20.18
CA GLN A 176 0.20 4.82 -20.23
C GLN A 176 0.34 5.21 -21.70
N ASP A 177 -0.15 6.39 -22.06
CA ASP A 177 0.33 7.05 -23.28
C ASP A 177 1.81 7.35 -23.01
N ASN A 178 2.66 6.46 -23.51
CA ASN A 178 4.06 6.26 -23.19
C ASN A 178 4.91 7.52 -23.44
N PRO A 179 5.52 8.17 -22.42
CA PRO A 179 6.60 9.13 -22.65
C PRO A 179 7.94 8.46 -22.94
N GLN A 180 8.04 7.13 -22.81
CA GLN A 180 9.29 6.37 -22.96
C GLN A 180 9.46 5.85 -24.39
N ALA A 181 9.28 6.73 -25.37
CA ALA A 181 9.63 6.50 -26.78
C ALA A 181 10.54 7.58 -27.37
N ASP A 182 11.07 8.51 -26.57
CA ASP A 182 12.07 9.49 -27.02
C ASP A 182 13.32 9.42 -26.13
N GLY A 183 14.19 8.47 -26.45
CA GLY A 183 15.59 8.48 -26.04
C GLY A 183 16.42 7.96 -27.22
N PRO A 184 17.37 8.74 -27.76
CA PRO A 184 18.12 8.32 -28.92
C PRO A 184 19.06 7.17 -28.51
N ASN A 185 18.99 6.09 -29.28
CA ASN A 185 19.89 4.95 -29.17
C ASN A 185 21.30 5.40 -29.60
N PRO A 186 22.37 5.18 -28.82
CA PRO A 186 23.74 5.24 -29.32
C PRO A 186 24.07 4.04 -30.22
#